data_AF-A0A2V9S9A4-F1
#
_entry.id   AF-A0A2V9S9A4-F1
#
_cell.length_a   1.000
_cell.length_b   1.000
_cell.length_c   1.000
_cell.angle_alpha   90.00
_cell.angle_beta   90.00
_cell.angle_gamma   90.00
#
_symmetry.space_group_name_H-M   'P 1'
#
loop_
_entity.id
_entity.type
_entity.pdbx_description
1 polymer ?
#
loop_
_entity_poly.entity_id
_entity_poly.type
_entity_poly.pdbx_seq_one_letter_code
_entity_poly.pdbx_strand_id
1 'polypeptide(L)'
;MLPPRSRSKALATRHSMHNLWAAEQPTGGLSMKALRYCSLAMVMVIAGLTQAQSAKKHVEDHGSARERLIGAWHLAHIEAPDSDGKPVDIPQPKGMLIYTRDGHMSVQLMYPKSANAQSNEYVRGGYEASFGSYDVDEATHTLTHHVLGSVTRDLLVGKNLPRVFQFTGDGHLIIKSVRPDERWSVTWEHY
;
A
#
# COMPACT_ATOMS: atom_id res chain seq x y z
N MET A 1 -64.59 19.75 -7.20
CA MET A 1 -65.81 19.08 -7.69
C MET A 1 -65.39 17.75 -8.33
N LEU A 2 -65.54 16.64 -7.61
CA LEU A 2 -65.61 15.26 -8.17
C LEU A 2 -67.03 15.08 -8.77
N PRO A 3 -67.33 14.19 -9.75
CA PRO A 3 -67.23 12.71 -9.63
C PRO A 3 -67.08 11.99 -11.03
N PRO A 4 -67.50 10.72 -11.28
CA PRO A 4 -67.70 9.53 -10.44
C PRO A 4 -66.92 8.26 -10.89
N ARG A 5 -66.89 7.30 -9.96
CA ARG A 5 -66.54 5.87 -10.13
C ARG A 5 -67.62 5.08 -10.86
N SER A 6 -67.26 3.96 -11.50
CA SER A 6 -68.15 2.80 -11.63
C SER A 6 -67.39 1.45 -11.64
N ARG A 7 -68.06 0.43 -11.10
CA ARG A 7 -67.58 -0.88 -10.62
C ARG A 7 -67.93 -2.02 -11.60
N SER A 8 -67.21 -3.14 -11.54
CA SER A 8 -67.73 -4.54 -11.39
C SER A 8 -66.61 -5.57 -11.68
N LYS A 9 -66.20 -6.42 -10.74
CA LYS A 9 -66.78 -7.68 -10.18
C LYS A 9 -66.41 -8.94 -11.00
N ALA A 10 -65.67 -9.86 -10.36
CA ALA A 10 -65.86 -11.32 -10.37
C ALA A 10 -64.91 -11.93 -9.30
N LEU A 11 -65.40 -12.31 -8.11
CA LEU A 11 -65.81 -13.67 -7.67
C LEU A 11 -64.64 -14.68 -7.64
N ALA A 12 -64.08 -14.97 -6.45
CA ALA A 12 -64.42 -16.08 -5.54
C ALA A 12 -63.64 -17.37 -5.92
N THR A 13 -62.94 -18.05 -4.99
CA THR A 13 -63.51 -19.06 -4.06
C THR A 13 -62.41 -19.44 -3.02
N ARG A 14 -62.58 -19.20 -1.70
CA ARG A 14 -62.80 -20.15 -0.56
C ARG A 14 -62.01 -21.48 -0.62
N HIS A 15 -61.27 -21.95 0.39
CA HIS A 15 -61.58 -22.28 1.81
C HIS A 15 -60.24 -22.37 2.60
N SER A 16 -60.00 -21.71 3.75
CA SER A 16 -60.37 -22.01 5.15
C SER A 16 -60.13 -23.46 5.63
N MET A 17 -59.28 -23.65 6.63
CA MET A 17 -59.70 -24.14 7.96
C MET A 17 -58.58 -24.07 9.01
N HIS A 18 -58.97 -23.66 10.21
CA HIS A 18 -58.20 -23.52 11.44
C HIS A 18 -58.25 -24.81 12.29
N ASN A 19 -57.29 -24.87 13.25
CA ASN A 19 -57.32 -25.51 14.57
C ASN A 19 -56.96 -26.99 14.72
N LEU A 20 -56.04 -27.24 15.67
CA LEU A 20 -56.00 -28.30 16.72
C LEU A 20 -54.72 -28.04 17.56
N TRP A 21 -54.81 -27.29 18.66
CA TRP A 21 -54.85 -27.75 20.06
C TRP A 21 -53.58 -28.47 20.59
N ALA A 22 -52.92 -27.77 21.52
CA ALA A 22 -52.19 -28.16 22.72
C ALA A 22 -51.28 -29.41 22.79
N ALA A 23 -50.07 -29.13 23.28
CA ALA A 23 -49.36 -29.74 24.42
C ALA A 23 -49.28 -31.27 24.51
N GLU A 24 -48.04 -31.77 24.51
CA GLU A 24 -47.53 -32.71 25.51
C GLU A 24 -45.99 -32.75 25.47
N GLN A 25 -45.35 -32.50 26.62
CA GLN A 25 -43.92 -32.70 26.83
C GLN A 25 -43.64 -34.19 27.08
N PRO A 26 -42.54 -34.76 26.54
CA PRO A 26 -42.06 -36.04 27.03
C PRO A 26 -41.16 -35.84 28.24
N THR A 27 -41.71 -36.11 29.42
CA THR A 27 -40.96 -36.51 30.61
C THR A 27 -40.42 -37.92 30.42
N GLY A 28 -39.09 -38.11 30.52
CA GLY A 28 -38.48 -39.44 30.37
C GLY A 28 -37.06 -39.52 30.92
N GLY A 29 -36.97 -39.68 32.24
CA GLY A 29 -35.94 -40.37 33.03
C GLY A 29 -34.46 -40.34 32.60
N LEU A 30 -33.64 -39.62 33.38
CA LEU A 30 -32.19 -39.82 33.42
C LEU A 30 -31.86 -41.28 33.82
N SER A 31 -31.16 -41.99 32.93
CA SER A 31 -30.54 -43.29 33.24
C SER A 31 -29.23 -43.09 34.02
N MET A 32 -29.23 -43.56 35.27
CA MET A 32 -28.24 -43.35 36.32
C MET A 32 -26.92 -44.13 36.15
N LYS A 33 -26.51 -44.50 34.94
CA LYS A 33 -25.28 -45.31 34.70
C LYS A 33 -24.25 -44.68 33.77
N ALA A 34 -24.51 -43.51 33.20
CA ALA A 34 -23.56 -42.78 32.35
C ALA A 34 -22.87 -41.60 33.07
N LEU A 35 -22.90 -41.56 34.41
CA LEU A 35 -22.48 -40.39 35.20
C LEU A 35 -21.18 -40.60 36.01
N ARG A 36 -20.36 -41.61 35.67
CA ARG A 36 -19.14 -41.91 36.47
C ARG A 36 -17.81 -41.93 35.71
N TYR A 37 -17.80 -41.63 34.40
CA TYR A 37 -16.56 -41.70 33.61
C TYR A 37 -16.24 -40.44 32.79
N CYS A 38 -16.89 -39.30 33.05
CA CYS A 38 -16.48 -38.03 32.43
C CYS A 38 -15.68 -37.12 33.38
N SER A 39 -15.55 -37.47 34.66
CA SER A 39 -14.92 -36.63 35.68
C SER A 39 -13.39 -36.76 35.77
N LEU A 40 -12.74 -37.56 34.91
CA LEU A 40 -11.27 -37.73 34.94
C LEU A 40 -10.56 -37.44 33.60
N ALA A 41 -11.25 -36.79 32.65
CA ALA A 41 -10.65 -36.31 31.40
C ALA A 41 -10.73 -34.78 31.25
N MET A 42 -10.91 -34.05 32.35
CA MET A 42 -10.99 -32.57 32.38
C MET A 42 -9.95 -31.95 33.31
N VAL A 43 -8.76 -32.56 33.44
CA VAL A 43 -7.60 -31.97 34.14
C VAL A 43 -6.32 -32.02 33.29
N MET A 44 -6.30 -32.69 32.14
CA MET A 44 -5.14 -32.74 31.22
C MET A 44 -5.39 -32.07 29.88
N VAL A 45 -5.96 -30.86 29.88
CA VAL A 45 -5.96 -29.96 28.70
C VAL A 45 -5.51 -28.53 29.04
N ILE A 46 -5.38 -28.16 30.32
CA ILE A 46 -5.09 -26.78 30.71
C ILE A 46 -3.57 -26.47 30.79
N ALA A 47 -2.69 -27.48 30.72
CA ALA A 47 -1.23 -27.27 30.82
C ALA A 47 -0.50 -27.06 29.48
N GLY A 48 -1.19 -27.10 28.34
CA GLY A 48 -0.56 -27.09 27.00
C GLY A 48 -0.82 -25.86 26.12
N LEU A 49 -1.71 -24.94 26.52
CA LEU A 49 -2.07 -23.75 25.73
C LEU A 49 -1.72 -22.46 26.49
N THR A 50 -0.43 -22.24 26.77
CA THR A 50 0.06 -20.94 27.29
C THR A 50 1.33 -20.47 26.59
N GLN A 51 1.54 -20.90 25.35
CA GLN A 51 2.48 -20.25 24.43
C GLN A 51 1.81 -19.99 23.06
N ALA A 52 0.63 -19.37 23.09
CA ALA A 52 0.35 -18.40 22.04
C ALA A 52 1.23 -17.19 22.37
N GLN A 53 2.48 -17.22 21.92
CA GLN A 53 3.28 -16.01 21.81
C GLN A 53 2.41 -15.03 21.02
N SER A 54 1.85 -14.07 21.75
CA SER A 54 1.50 -12.79 21.17
C SER A 54 2.81 -12.27 20.62
N ALA A 55 3.09 -12.59 19.36
CA ALA A 55 3.96 -11.79 18.54
C ALA A 55 3.28 -10.42 18.51
N LYS A 56 3.55 -9.61 19.53
CA LYS A 56 3.65 -8.18 19.34
C LYS A 56 4.61 -8.04 18.19
N LYS A 57 4.04 -7.92 16.98
CA LYS A 57 4.70 -7.30 15.85
C LYS A 57 5.29 -6.05 16.47
N HIS A 58 6.61 -5.99 16.59
CA HIS A 58 7.30 -4.75 16.82
C HIS A 58 6.94 -3.93 15.59
N VAL A 59 5.81 -3.22 15.67
CA VAL A 59 5.61 -2.03 14.86
C VAL A 59 6.57 -1.09 15.50
N GLU A 60 7.82 -1.12 15.02
CA GLU A 60 8.65 0.05 15.14
C GLU A 60 7.77 1.18 14.63
N ASP A 61 7.41 2.09 15.54
CA ASP A 61 6.67 3.31 15.25
C ASP A 61 7.61 4.25 14.50
N HIS A 62 8.06 3.78 13.34
CA HIS A 62 8.53 4.66 12.30
C HIS A 62 7.27 5.35 11.84
N GLY A 63 7.19 6.68 11.98
CA GLY A 63 6.06 7.46 11.48
C GLY A 63 5.69 7.09 10.05
N SER A 64 4.52 7.53 9.58
CA SER A 64 4.01 7.16 8.25
C SER A 64 5.09 7.30 7.16
N ALA A 65 5.02 6.50 6.10
CA ALA A 65 6.04 6.53 5.05
C ALA A 65 6.23 7.95 4.49
N ARG A 66 5.15 8.74 4.44
CA ARG A 66 5.21 10.17 4.13
C ARG A 66 6.07 10.97 5.11
N GLU A 67 5.95 10.75 6.41
CA GLU A 67 6.77 11.45 7.41
C GLU A 67 8.25 11.07 7.28
N ARG A 68 8.54 9.79 7.02
CA ARG A 68 9.91 9.30 6.80
C ARG A 68 10.57 9.84 5.54
N LEU A 69 9.81 10.21 4.52
CA LEU A 69 10.33 10.82 3.29
C LEU A 69 10.78 12.27 3.52
N ILE A 70 10.16 12.99 4.46
CA ILE A 70 10.40 14.42 4.67
C ILE A 70 11.84 14.63 5.13
N GLY A 71 12.56 15.50 4.43
CA GLY A 71 13.95 15.77 4.70
C GLY A 71 14.72 16.11 3.43
N ALA A 72 16.01 16.32 3.61
CA ALA A 72 16.95 16.38 2.52
C ALA A 72 17.71 15.06 2.47
N TRP A 73 17.97 14.61 1.26
CA TRP A 73 18.67 13.39 0.96
C TRP A 73 19.79 13.69 -0.02
N HIS A 74 20.98 13.14 0.20
CA HIS A 74 22.05 13.19 -0.78
C HIS A 74 22.11 11.88 -1.56
N LEU A 75 22.54 11.98 -2.81
CA LEU A 75 22.71 10.80 -3.66
C LEU A 75 23.83 9.92 -3.10
N ALA A 76 23.52 8.63 -2.90
CA ALA A 76 24.51 7.62 -2.56
C ALA A 76 24.94 6.84 -3.82
N HIS A 77 23.99 6.38 -4.63
CA HIS A 77 24.29 5.58 -5.81
C HIS A 77 23.15 5.57 -6.84
N ILE A 78 23.51 5.42 -8.12
CA ILE A 78 22.61 5.12 -9.23
C ILE A 78 23.05 3.82 -9.87
N GLU A 79 22.14 2.85 -9.91
CA GLU A 79 22.26 1.66 -10.73
C GLU A 79 21.45 1.89 -12.02
N ALA A 80 22.10 1.86 -13.17
CA ALA A 80 21.44 2.00 -14.47
C ALA A 80 22.00 0.95 -15.43
N PRO A 81 21.41 -0.25 -15.48
CA PRO A 81 21.90 -1.31 -16.35
C PRO A 81 21.62 -0.99 -17.83
N ASP A 82 22.46 -1.51 -18.72
CA ASP A 82 22.31 -1.39 -20.17
C ASP A 82 21.06 -2.13 -20.70
N SER A 83 20.82 -2.07 -22.01
CA SER A 83 19.69 -2.75 -22.68
C SER A 83 19.62 -4.25 -22.41
N ASP A 84 20.77 -4.89 -22.17
CA ASP A 84 20.88 -6.32 -21.89
C ASP A 84 20.76 -6.66 -20.39
N GLY A 85 20.57 -5.63 -19.54
CA GLY A 85 20.50 -5.78 -18.09
C GLY A 85 21.86 -5.87 -17.40
N LYS A 86 22.97 -5.62 -18.12
CA LYS A 86 24.32 -5.66 -17.53
C LYS A 86 24.59 -4.37 -16.76
N PRO A 87 25.26 -4.44 -15.60
CA PRO A 87 25.70 -3.25 -14.88
C PRO A 87 26.61 -2.39 -15.76
N VAL A 88 26.39 -1.08 -15.75
CA VAL A 88 27.28 -0.11 -16.40
C VAL A 88 27.99 0.68 -15.32
N ASP A 89 29.32 0.66 -15.36
CA ASP A 89 30.14 1.49 -14.47
C ASP A 89 30.20 2.92 -15.01
N ILE A 90 29.22 3.73 -14.62
CA ILE A 90 29.19 5.17 -14.92
C ILE A 90 29.70 5.96 -13.70
N PRO A 91 30.55 6.99 -13.91
CA PRO A 91 30.89 7.92 -12.84
C PRO A 91 29.64 8.54 -12.22
N GLN A 92 29.49 8.36 -10.92
CA GLN A 92 28.28 8.74 -10.18
C GLN A 92 28.12 10.27 -10.15
N PRO A 93 26.89 10.80 -10.36
CA PRO A 93 26.63 12.21 -10.18
C PRO A 93 26.75 12.61 -8.70
N LYS A 94 26.73 13.92 -8.45
CA LYS A 94 26.38 14.46 -7.13
C LYS A 94 24.94 14.92 -7.19
N GLY A 95 24.15 14.65 -6.16
CA GLY A 95 22.74 14.99 -6.20
C GLY A 95 22.11 15.20 -4.85
N MET A 96 20.96 15.87 -4.88
CA MET A 96 20.12 16.10 -3.72
C MET A 96 18.65 15.89 -4.10
N LEU A 97 17.92 15.27 -3.18
CA LEU A 97 16.48 15.10 -3.23
C LEU A 97 15.89 15.69 -1.95
N ILE A 98 14.86 16.51 -2.07
CA ILE A 98 14.19 17.12 -0.93
C ILE A 98 12.70 16.77 -1.01
N TYR A 99 12.13 16.39 0.14
CA TYR A 99 10.69 16.37 0.37
C TYR A 99 10.35 17.26 1.55
N THR A 100 9.35 18.12 1.38
CA THR A 100 8.90 19.02 2.43
C THR A 100 7.58 18.56 3.01
N ARG A 101 7.32 18.90 4.28
CA ARG A 101 6.10 18.51 4.98
C ARG A 101 4.83 19.03 4.30
N ASP A 102 4.90 20.20 3.68
CA ASP A 102 3.81 20.84 2.94
C ASP A 102 3.57 20.26 1.53
N GLY A 103 4.28 19.18 1.15
CA GLY A 103 3.97 18.39 -0.04
C GLY A 103 4.76 18.78 -1.30
N HIS A 104 5.89 19.47 -1.16
CA HIS A 104 6.77 19.81 -2.28
C HIS A 104 7.98 18.89 -2.37
N MET A 105 8.48 18.74 -3.58
CA MET A 105 9.69 17.97 -3.86
C MET A 105 10.60 18.72 -4.83
N SER A 106 11.89 18.43 -4.73
CA SER A 106 12.90 18.85 -5.70
C SER A 106 13.97 17.78 -5.80
N VAL A 107 14.35 17.45 -7.03
CA VAL A 107 15.50 16.57 -7.33
C VAL A 107 16.47 17.31 -8.24
N GLN A 108 17.75 17.13 -7.98
CA GLN A 108 18.82 17.64 -8.83
C GLN A 108 20.01 16.70 -8.82
N LEU A 109 20.53 16.36 -10.01
CA LEU A 109 21.72 15.54 -10.20
C LEU A 109 22.68 16.24 -11.16
N MET A 110 23.94 16.36 -10.75
CA MET A 110 25.03 16.88 -11.56
C MET A 110 25.99 15.75 -11.93
N TYR A 111 25.98 15.35 -13.20
CA TYR A 111 26.89 14.35 -13.72
C TYR A 111 28.30 14.96 -13.88
N PRO A 112 29.36 14.23 -13.52
CA PRO A 112 30.71 14.67 -13.80
C PRO A 112 30.95 14.71 -15.31
N LYS A 113 31.82 15.63 -15.76
CA LYS A 113 32.15 15.74 -17.19
C LYS A 113 32.67 14.43 -17.80
N SER A 114 33.37 13.61 -16.99
CA SER A 114 33.89 12.30 -17.41
C SER A 114 32.82 11.26 -17.71
N ALA A 115 31.59 11.42 -17.20
CA ALA A 115 30.51 10.47 -17.46
C ALA A 115 29.97 10.52 -18.90
N ASN A 116 30.30 11.57 -19.66
CA ASN A 116 29.74 11.81 -21.00
C ASN A 116 28.20 11.62 -21.05
N ALA A 117 27.53 12.06 -19.98
CA ALA A 117 26.10 11.79 -19.77
C ALA A 117 25.26 12.36 -20.93
N GLN A 118 24.64 11.46 -21.68
CA GLN A 118 23.78 11.82 -22.80
C GLN A 118 22.49 12.47 -22.29
N SER A 119 21.96 13.41 -23.07
CA SER A 119 20.65 13.99 -22.76
C SER A 119 19.55 12.97 -23.04
N ASN A 120 18.56 12.89 -22.15
CA ASN A 120 17.43 11.98 -22.24
C ASN A 120 16.15 12.67 -21.71
N GLU A 121 15.15 11.90 -21.29
CA GLU A 121 13.90 12.48 -20.78
C GLU A 121 14.05 13.29 -19.47
N TYR A 122 15.05 12.93 -18.65
CA TYR A 122 15.34 13.51 -17.34
C TYR A 122 16.55 14.47 -17.38
N VAL A 123 17.58 14.12 -18.15
CA VAL A 123 18.89 14.78 -18.18
C VAL A 123 19.01 15.69 -19.38
N ARG A 124 19.49 16.92 -19.18
CA ARG A 124 19.92 17.83 -20.25
C ARG A 124 21.33 18.33 -19.98
N GLY A 125 22.26 18.01 -20.89
CA GLY A 125 23.65 18.49 -20.80
C GLY A 125 24.39 18.04 -19.54
N GLY A 126 24.12 16.82 -19.05
CA GLY A 126 24.73 16.30 -17.82
C GLY A 126 24.14 16.84 -16.52
N TYR A 127 22.96 17.48 -16.58
CA TYR A 127 22.23 17.93 -15.41
C TYR A 127 20.79 17.42 -15.46
N GLU A 128 20.33 16.85 -14.35
CA GLU A 128 18.92 16.54 -14.10
C GLU A 128 18.42 17.54 -13.06
N ALA A 129 17.28 18.15 -13.32
CA ALA A 129 16.59 18.95 -12.32
C ALA A 129 15.09 18.95 -12.60
N SER A 130 14.31 18.63 -11.58
CA SER A 130 12.87 18.82 -11.59
C SER A 130 12.34 19.14 -10.19
N PHE A 131 11.23 19.85 -10.12
CA PHE A 131 10.57 20.21 -8.87
C PHE A 131 9.06 20.27 -9.06
N GLY A 132 8.32 20.15 -7.96
CA GLY A 132 6.86 20.18 -7.97
C GLY A 132 6.27 19.70 -6.66
N SER A 133 5.10 19.08 -6.71
CA SER A 133 4.47 18.44 -5.56
C SER A 133 4.64 16.93 -5.58
N TYR A 134 4.30 16.26 -4.49
CA TYR A 134 4.31 14.80 -4.43
C TYR A 134 3.17 14.23 -3.59
N ASP A 135 2.71 13.03 -3.98
CA ASP A 135 1.77 12.20 -3.24
C ASP A 135 2.41 10.84 -2.89
N VAL A 136 1.95 10.24 -1.79
CA VAL A 136 2.43 8.94 -1.31
C VAL A 136 1.24 8.01 -1.12
N ASP A 137 1.28 6.87 -1.79
CA ASP A 137 0.41 5.72 -1.54
C ASP A 137 1.18 4.69 -0.71
N GLU A 138 0.89 4.63 0.59
CA GLU A 138 1.56 3.75 1.54
C GLU A 138 1.15 2.27 1.35
N ALA A 139 -0.03 2.00 0.76
CA ALA A 139 -0.47 0.63 0.51
C ALA A 139 0.32 -0.01 -0.62
N THR A 140 0.61 0.75 -1.68
CA THR A 140 1.36 0.27 -2.85
C THR A 140 2.85 0.61 -2.81
N HIS A 141 3.32 1.34 -1.78
CA HIS A 141 4.68 1.87 -1.68
C HIS A 141 5.07 2.69 -2.92
N THR A 142 4.11 3.50 -3.39
CA THR A 142 4.29 4.35 -4.56
C THR A 142 4.35 5.81 -4.14
N LEU A 143 5.35 6.50 -4.65
CA LEU A 143 5.55 7.94 -4.55
C LEU A 143 5.35 8.53 -5.95
N THR A 144 4.50 9.54 -6.09
CA THR A 144 4.26 10.19 -7.38
C THR A 144 4.77 11.62 -7.34
N HIS A 145 5.70 11.97 -8.22
CA HIS A 145 6.10 13.37 -8.43
C HIS A 145 5.18 14.03 -9.46
N HIS A 146 4.62 15.17 -9.12
CA HIS A 146 3.84 16.01 -10.02
C HIS A 146 4.73 17.15 -10.50
N VAL A 147 5.29 17.02 -11.71
CA VAL A 147 6.37 17.89 -12.18
C VAL A 147 5.83 19.26 -12.58
N LEU A 148 6.21 20.29 -11.81
CA LEU A 148 5.89 21.69 -12.09
C LEU A 148 6.96 22.35 -12.98
N GLY A 149 8.23 22.02 -12.74
CA GLY A 149 9.37 22.53 -13.50
C GLY A 149 10.41 21.46 -13.76
N SER A 150 11.08 21.53 -14.92
CA SER A 150 12.16 20.61 -15.29
C SER A 150 13.15 21.26 -16.26
N VAL A 151 14.42 20.87 -16.19
CA VAL A 151 15.45 21.23 -17.17
C VAL A 151 15.10 20.77 -18.59
N THR A 152 14.28 19.72 -18.72
CA THR A 152 13.79 19.22 -20.01
C THR A 152 12.52 19.92 -20.51
N ARG A 153 11.99 20.91 -19.75
CA ARG A 153 10.80 21.72 -20.07
C ARG A 153 9.59 20.85 -20.41
N ASP A 154 8.97 21.07 -21.57
CA ASP A 154 7.73 20.44 -22.03
C ASP A 154 7.76 18.90 -22.07
N LEU A 155 8.96 18.31 -22.00
CA LEU A 155 9.11 16.86 -21.93
C LEU A 155 8.59 16.29 -20.59
N LEU A 156 8.85 16.96 -19.47
CA LEU A 156 8.43 16.51 -18.14
C LEU A 156 7.41 17.44 -17.46
N VAL A 157 7.35 18.72 -17.79
CA VAL A 157 6.40 19.65 -17.15
C VAL A 157 4.96 19.16 -17.34
N GLY A 158 4.20 19.09 -16.25
CA GLY A 158 2.82 18.59 -16.21
C GLY A 158 2.70 17.06 -16.20
N LYS A 159 3.81 16.30 -16.16
CA LYS A 159 3.78 14.84 -16.04
C LYS A 159 3.71 14.40 -14.58
N ASN A 160 3.04 13.27 -14.37
CA ASN A 160 3.08 12.51 -13.13
C ASN A 160 4.09 11.38 -13.29
N LEU A 161 5.05 11.31 -12.36
CA LEU A 161 6.12 10.33 -12.36
C LEU A 161 5.95 9.41 -11.14
N PRO A 162 5.16 8.32 -11.28
CA PRO A 162 5.06 7.31 -10.24
C PRO A 162 6.39 6.55 -10.09
N ARG A 163 6.77 6.32 -8.84
CA ARG A 163 8.01 5.68 -8.41
C ARG A 163 7.72 4.70 -7.30
N VAL A 164 8.32 3.50 -7.36
CA VAL A 164 8.34 2.60 -6.21
C VAL A 164 9.41 3.11 -5.26
N PHE A 165 9.11 3.17 -3.96
CA PHE A 165 10.08 3.52 -2.95
C PHE A 165 10.21 2.43 -1.89
N GLN A 166 11.40 2.34 -1.28
CA GLN A 166 11.68 1.44 -0.18
C GLN A 166 12.67 2.08 0.77
N PHE A 167 12.41 1.96 2.07
CA PHE A 167 13.42 2.25 3.09
C PHE A 167 14.16 0.97 3.48
N THR A 168 15.48 1.05 3.56
CA THR A 168 16.33 -0.06 4.02
C THR A 168 16.54 -0.03 5.54
N GLY A 169 17.06 -1.12 6.11
CA GLY A 169 17.31 -1.22 7.55
C GLY A 169 18.43 -0.32 8.06
N ASP A 170 19.33 0.11 7.18
CA ASP A 170 20.43 1.05 7.42
C ASP A 170 20.06 2.52 7.13
N GLY A 171 18.80 2.80 6.83
CA GLY A 171 18.28 4.17 6.72
C GLY A 171 18.37 4.79 5.34
N HIS A 172 18.73 4.02 4.30
CA HIS A 172 18.67 4.49 2.92
C HIS A 172 17.24 4.52 2.39
N LEU A 173 17.03 5.40 1.42
CA LEU A 173 15.84 5.44 0.58
C LEU A 173 16.21 4.97 -0.83
N ILE A 174 15.58 3.91 -1.30
CA ILE A 174 15.72 3.42 -2.67
C ILE A 174 14.47 3.85 -3.45
N ILE A 175 14.67 4.50 -4.60
CA ILE A 175 13.61 4.91 -5.52
C ILE A 175 13.85 4.25 -6.88
N LYS A 176 12.79 3.69 -7.47
CA LYS A 176 12.79 3.02 -8.77
C LYS A 176 11.63 3.49 -9.63
N SER A 177 11.76 3.38 -10.94
CA SER A 177 10.60 3.57 -11.83
C SER A 177 9.56 2.48 -11.61
N VAL A 178 8.27 2.82 -11.78
CA VAL A 178 7.22 1.80 -11.92
C VAL A 178 7.17 1.23 -13.35
N ARG A 179 7.83 1.89 -14.31
CA ARG A 179 7.80 1.48 -15.71
C ARG A 179 8.79 0.33 -15.92
N PRO A 180 8.36 -0.82 -16.50
CA PRO A 180 9.21 -2.00 -16.62
C PRO A 180 10.38 -1.82 -17.62
N ASP A 181 10.27 -0.88 -18.55
CA ASP A 181 11.32 -0.51 -19.49
C ASP A 181 12.42 0.36 -18.86
N GLU A 182 12.11 1.04 -17.74
CA GLU A 182 13.06 1.81 -16.95
C GLU A 182 13.66 0.95 -15.84
N ARG A 183 14.88 0.44 -16.07
CA ARG A 183 15.56 -0.47 -15.14
C ARG A 183 16.46 0.20 -14.10
N TRP A 184 16.42 1.53 -14.00
CA TRP A 184 17.28 2.26 -13.08
C TRP A 184 16.78 2.16 -11.62
N SER A 185 17.71 2.24 -10.68
CA SER A 185 17.46 2.39 -9.25
C SER A 185 18.33 3.52 -8.70
N VAL A 186 17.82 4.28 -7.75
CA VAL A 186 18.56 5.36 -7.08
C VAL A 186 18.50 5.17 -5.57
N THR A 187 19.67 5.08 -4.95
CA THR A 187 19.84 5.00 -3.51
C THR A 187 20.22 6.36 -2.95
N TRP A 188 19.51 6.78 -1.93
CA TRP A 188 19.62 8.06 -1.26
C TRP A 188 19.96 7.87 0.22
N GLU A 189 20.84 8.72 0.71
CA GLU A 189 21.22 8.83 2.12
C GLU A 189 20.60 10.09 2.71
N HIS A 190 20.01 9.99 3.89
CA HIS A 190 19.50 11.17 4.59
C HIS A 190 20.67 12.05 5.04
N TYR A 191 20.53 13.38 4.95
CA TYR A 191 21.53 14.32 5.49
C TYR A 191 21.62 14.28 7.02
#